data_AF-A0A7H8K301-F1
#
_entry.id   AF-A0A7H8K301-F1
#
_cell.length_a   1.000
_cell.length_b   1.000
_cell.length_c   1.000
_cell.angle_alpha   90.00
_cell.angle_beta   90.00
_cell.angle_gamma   90.00
#
_symmetry.space_group_name_H-M   'P 1'
#
loop_
_entity.id
_entity.type
_entity.pdbx_description
1 polymer ?
#
loop_
_entity_poly.entity_id
_entity_poly.type
_entity_poly.pdbx_seq_one_letter_code
_entity_poly.pdbx_strand_id
1 'polypeptide(L)'
;MRRPARGVGRVHGARGVLTGHDWTADPYARGTWTADPYARGTWAVFRPGQLAASWADFQVPEGRVHFAGGDFATGYPGTIDGAIEGGLTAARKVLAALGSAVR
;
A
#
# COMPACT_ATOMS: atom_id res chain seq x y z
N MET A 1 -37.65 33.57 22.04
CA MET A 1 -38.23 32.32 22.56
C MET A 1 -37.71 31.15 21.69
N ARG A 2 -36.63 30.48 22.11
CA ARG A 2 -35.94 29.44 21.33
C ARG A 2 -36.46 28.06 21.75
N ARG A 3 -36.90 27.23 20.79
CA ARG A 3 -37.25 25.81 21.02
C ARG A 3 -35.96 24.98 21.17
N PRO A 4 -35.89 23.99 22.08
CA PRO A 4 -34.69 23.18 22.25
C PRO A 4 -34.57 22.11 21.16
N ALA A 5 -33.36 21.90 20.67
CA ALA A 5 -33.01 20.84 19.73
C ALA A 5 -33.19 19.46 20.40
N ARG A 6 -33.85 18.53 19.69
CA ARG A 6 -34.06 17.15 20.13
C ARG A 6 -32.71 16.43 20.27
N GLY A 7 -32.57 15.67 21.35
CA GLY A 7 -31.33 15.00 21.75
C GLY A 7 -30.81 13.99 20.72
N VAL A 8 -29.49 13.97 20.59
CA VAL A 8 -28.74 12.90 19.93
C VAL A 8 -28.97 11.62 20.73
N GLY A 9 -29.64 10.65 20.10
CA GLY A 9 -30.03 9.38 20.71
C GLY A 9 -28.82 8.59 21.17
N ARG A 10 -28.85 8.19 22.45
CA ARG A 10 -27.94 7.24 23.08
C ARG A 10 -28.23 5.85 22.50
N VAL A 11 -27.35 5.35 21.63
CA VAL A 11 -27.44 3.96 21.13
C VAL A 11 -27.17 3.00 22.28
N HIS A 12 -28.24 2.38 22.79
CA HIS A 12 -28.14 1.24 23.70
C HIS A 12 -28.10 -0.06 22.90
N GLY A 13 -27.01 -0.81 23.08
CA GLY A 13 -26.97 -2.27 23.10
C GLY A 13 -27.49 -3.04 21.88
N ALA A 14 -26.57 -3.39 20.98
CA ALA A 14 -26.64 -4.69 20.31
C ALA A 14 -25.60 -5.61 20.99
N ARG A 15 -26.04 -6.38 21.99
CA ARG A 15 -25.31 -7.57 22.45
C ARG A 15 -25.56 -8.66 21.41
N GLY A 16 -24.67 -8.75 20.43
CA GLY A 16 -24.64 -9.81 19.44
C GLY A 16 -23.19 -10.04 19.05
N VAL A 17 -22.63 -11.18 19.46
CA VAL A 17 -21.27 -11.60 19.15
C VAL A 17 -21.14 -11.79 17.64
N LEU A 18 -20.60 -10.78 16.95
CA LEU A 18 -19.71 -11.00 15.82
C LEU A 18 -18.32 -11.06 16.44
N THR A 19 -17.74 -12.26 16.61
CA THR A 19 -16.31 -12.37 16.94
C THR A 19 -15.47 -11.98 15.73
N GLY A 20 -15.57 -10.72 15.31
CA GLY A 20 -14.58 -10.06 14.47
C GLY A 20 -13.58 -9.42 15.41
N HIS A 21 -12.33 -9.84 15.31
CA HIS A 21 -11.25 -9.15 16.01
C HIS A 21 -11.21 -7.68 15.54
N ASP A 22 -11.36 -6.73 16.46
CA ASP A 22 -11.24 -5.31 16.16
C ASP A 22 -9.76 -4.95 16.02
N TRP A 23 -9.24 -5.10 14.80
CA TRP A 23 -7.87 -4.75 14.43
C TRP A 23 -7.54 -3.27 14.62
N THR A 24 -8.55 -2.40 14.76
CA THR A 24 -8.33 -0.97 14.99
C THR A 24 -8.19 -0.63 16.47
N ALA A 25 -8.74 -1.46 17.35
CA ALA A 25 -8.64 -1.32 18.80
C ALA A 25 -7.65 -2.31 19.45
N ASP A 26 -7.08 -3.24 18.69
CA ASP A 26 -6.09 -4.20 19.21
C ASP A 26 -4.78 -3.49 19.61
N PRO A 27 -4.36 -3.55 20.89
CA PRO A 27 -3.13 -2.92 21.35
C PRO A 27 -1.86 -3.51 20.72
N TYR A 28 -1.95 -4.70 20.13
CA TYR A 28 -0.87 -5.35 19.38
C TYR A 28 -0.95 -5.07 17.86
N ALA A 29 -2.08 -4.60 17.35
CA ALA A 29 -2.19 -4.02 16.02
C ALA A 29 -1.59 -2.61 16.05
N ARG A 30 -0.27 -2.55 15.88
CA ARG A 30 0.49 -1.31 16.05
C ARG A 30 0.16 -0.32 14.93
N GLY A 31 -0.67 0.67 15.25
CA GLY A 31 -0.76 1.93 14.52
C GLY A 31 -1.53 1.85 13.20
N THR A 32 -2.03 3.01 12.79
CA THR A 32 -2.64 3.15 11.47
C THR A 32 -1.53 3.31 10.43
N TRP A 33 -1.48 2.44 9.43
CA TRP A 33 -0.51 2.52 8.32
C TRP A 33 -0.47 3.88 7.63
N THR A 34 -1.60 4.59 7.61
CA THR A 34 -1.70 5.95 7.05
C THR A 34 -0.96 7.01 7.88
N ALA A 35 -0.72 6.76 9.16
CA ALA A 35 0.02 7.65 10.07
C ALA A 35 1.52 7.34 10.11
N ASP A 36 1.96 6.20 9.57
CA ASP A 36 3.38 5.86 9.46
C ASP A 36 4.05 6.80 8.44
N PRO A 37 5.12 7.54 8.81
CA PRO A 37 5.78 8.49 7.91
C PRO A 37 6.51 7.84 6.74
N TYR A 38 6.86 6.54 6.85
CA TYR A 38 7.57 5.79 5.82
C TYR A 38 6.61 5.01 4.93
N ALA A 39 5.51 4.46 5.47
CA ALA A 39 4.53 3.72 4.69
C ALA A 39 3.45 4.62 4.08
N ARG A 40 2.95 5.61 4.84
CA ARG A 40 1.91 6.59 4.43
C ARG A 40 0.62 5.95 3.89
N GLY A 41 0.39 4.67 4.17
CA GLY A 41 -0.64 3.84 3.59
C GLY A 41 -0.28 2.36 3.70
N THR A 42 -1.17 1.49 3.20
CA THR A 42 -0.98 0.02 3.22
C THR A 42 -0.35 -0.47 1.92
N TRP A 43 -1.18 -0.66 0.89
CA TRP A 43 -0.78 -0.99 -0.47
C TRP A 43 -1.22 0.13 -1.41
N ALA A 44 -0.59 0.22 -2.59
CA ALA A 44 -0.98 1.22 -3.56
C ALA A 44 -2.41 0.97 -4.07
N VAL A 45 -3.22 2.02 -4.00
CA VAL A 45 -4.55 2.07 -4.61
C VAL A 45 -4.56 3.26 -5.56
N PHE A 46 -4.78 2.98 -6.84
CA PHE A 46 -4.67 3.97 -7.90
C PHE A 46 -6.03 4.60 -8.22
N ARG A 47 -6.02 5.89 -8.57
CA ARG A 47 -7.20 6.53 -9.18
C ARG A 47 -7.47 5.90 -10.55
N PRO A 48 -8.72 5.97 -11.07
CA PRO A 48 -9.03 5.53 -12.42
C PRO A 48 -8.03 6.12 -13.45
N GLY A 49 -7.44 5.25 -14.27
CA GLY A 49 -6.45 5.63 -15.31
C GLY A 49 -5.04 5.95 -14.83
N GLN A 50 -4.81 6.19 -13.53
CA GLN A 50 -3.50 6.60 -13.01
C GLN A 50 -2.43 5.53 -13.27
N LEU A 51 -2.74 4.27 -12.97
CA LEU A 51 -1.79 3.19 -13.15
C LEU A 51 -1.43 3.01 -14.63
N ALA A 52 -2.45 2.92 -15.49
CA ALA A 52 -2.26 2.75 -16.92
C ALA A 52 -1.42 3.86 -17.56
N ALA A 53 -1.57 5.10 -17.08
CA ALA A 53 -0.82 6.25 -17.57
C ALA A 53 0.67 6.24 -17.18
N SER A 54 1.03 5.62 -16.04
CA SER A 54 2.40 5.71 -15.47
C SER A 54 3.11 4.35 -15.38
N TRP A 55 2.45 3.25 -15.76
CA TRP A 55 2.95 1.89 -15.53
C TRP A 55 4.32 1.64 -16.17
N ALA A 56 4.46 2.06 -17.43
CA ALA A 56 5.70 1.86 -18.18
C ALA A 56 6.87 2.60 -17.51
N ASP A 57 6.63 3.79 -16.98
CA ASP A 57 7.66 4.63 -16.37
C ASP A 57 8.24 4.00 -15.11
N PHE A 58 7.41 3.31 -14.30
CA PHE A 58 7.90 2.55 -13.13
C PHE A 58 8.87 1.42 -13.48
N GLN A 59 8.87 0.95 -14.73
CA GLN A 59 9.73 -0.13 -15.18
C GLN A 59 11.08 0.35 -15.74
N VAL A 60 11.20 1.65 -16.00
CA VAL A 60 12.40 2.26 -16.58
C VAL A 60 13.37 2.69 -15.46
N PRO A 61 14.66 2.31 -15.53
CA PRO A 61 15.65 2.82 -14.60
C PRO A 61 16.02 4.28 -14.92
N GLU A 62 16.31 5.06 -13.89
CA GLU A 62 16.82 6.42 -14.02
C GLU A 62 18.34 6.40 -13.87
N GLY A 63 19.04 6.27 -15.01
CA GLY A 63 20.49 6.11 -15.06
C GLY A 63 20.96 4.83 -14.35
N ARG A 64 21.61 4.97 -13.20
CA ARG A 64 22.09 3.84 -12.38
C ARG A 64 21.11 3.43 -11.27
N VAL A 65 19.97 4.12 -11.17
CA VAL A 65 18.95 3.86 -10.16
C VAL A 65 17.89 2.95 -10.75
N HIS A 66 17.69 1.79 -10.13
CA HIS A 66 16.65 0.83 -10.50
C HIS A 66 15.59 0.79 -9.40
N PHE A 67 14.32 0.89 -9.77
CA PHE A 67 13.21 0.84 -8.83
C PHE A 67 12.77 -0.60 -8.56
N ALA A 68 12.43 -0.87 -7.31
CA ALA A 68 11.85 -2.13 -6.84
C ALA A 68 10.72 -1.81 -5.85
N GLY A 69 9.64 -2.58 -5.90
CA GLY A 69 8.50 -2.41 -5.00
C GLY A 69 7.39 -3.40 -5.35
N GLY A 70 6.56 -3.72 -4.36
CA GLY A 70 5.41 -4.61 -4.57
C GLY A 70 4.22 -3.93 -5.21
N ASP A 71 4.08 -2.62 -5.03
CA ASP A 71 2.93 -1.83 -5.49
C ASP A 71 2.81 -1.70 -7.01
N PHE A 72 3.92 -1.87 -7.72
CA PHE A 72 4.02 -1.78 -9.18
C PHE A 72 4.67 -3.03 -9.80
N ALA A 73 4.51 -4.18 -9.15
CA ALA A 73 4.87 -5.49 -9.69
C ALA A 73 3.89 -5.95 -10.77
N THR A 74 4.38 -6.64 -11.80
CA THR A 74 3.57 -6.98 -12.99
C THR A 74 2.57 -8.09 -12.73
N GLY A 75 2.95 -9.09 -11.93
CA GLY A 75 2.05 -10.21 -11.60
C GLY A 75 1.10 -9.89 -10.46
N TYR A 76 1.67 -9.54 -9.30
CA TYR A 76 0.93 -9.46 -8.04
C TYR A 76 1.10 -8.09 -7.35
N PRO A 77 0.58 -6.99 -7.95
CA PRO A 77 0.74 -5.65 -7.38
C PRO A 77 0.05 -5.53 -6.01
N GLY A 78 0.72 -4.86 -5.07
CA GLY A 78 0.21 -4.61 -3.71
C GLY A 78 0.35 -5.79 -2.74
N THR A 79 1.09 -6.84 -3.12
CA THR A 79 1.31 -8.03 -2.29
C THR A 79 2.79 -8.25 -1.94
N ILE A 80 3.04 -9.18 -1.00
CA ILE A 80 4.39 -9.63 -0.67
C ILE A 80 5.05 -10.33 -1.86
N ASP A 81 4.31 -11.18 -2.59
CA ASP A 81 4.80 -11.81 -3.82
C ASP A 81 5.22 -10.77 -4.87
N GLY A 82 4.44 -9.67 -5.00
CA GLY A 82 4.83 -8.54 -5.83
C GLY A 82 6.14 -7.91 -5.38
N ALA A 83 6.35 -7.76 -4.07
CA ALA A 83 7.61 -7.21 -3.55
C ALA A 83 8.82 -8.12 -3.86
N ILE A 84 8.62 -9.44 -3.75
CA ILE A 84 9.63 -10.44 -4.12
C ILE A 84 9.92 -10.36 -5.64
N GLU A 85 8.87 -10.33 -6.47
CA GLU A 85 8.96 -10.19 -7.93
C GLU A 85 9.75 -8.91 -8.30
N GLY A 86 9.38 -7.77 -7.70
CA GLY A 86 9.99 -6.47 -7.95
C GLY A 86 11.47 -6.46 -7.57
N GLY A 87 11.82 -7.01 -6.40
CA GLY A 87 13.22 -7.13 -5.96
C GLY A 87 14.06 -8.01 -6.89
N LEU A 88 13.56 -9.20 -7.25
CA LEU A 88 14.26 -10.10 -8.17
C LEU A 88 14.41 -9.48 -9.57
N THR A 89 13.39 -8.78 -10.05
CA THR A 89 13.42 -8.10 -11.35
C THR A 89 14.45 -6.98 -11.36
N ALA A 90 14.47 -6.12 -10.34
CA ALA A 90 15.45 -5.05 -10.21
C ALA A 90 16.89 -5.60 -10.12
N ALA A 91 17.11 -6.65 -9.32
CA ALA A 91 18.42 -7.29 -9.20
C ALA A 91 18.93 -7.83 -10.56
N ARG A 92 18.07 -8.50 -11.34
CA ARG A 92 18.43 -8.96 -12.69
C ARG A 92 18.77 -7.80 -13.64
N LYS A 93 17.99 -6.70 -13.60
CA LYS A 93 18.27 -5.50 -14.39
C LYS A 93 19.65 -4.91 -14.05
N VAL A 94 19.98 -4.82 -12.76
CA VAL A 94 21.29 -4.34 -12.30
C VAL A 94 22.42 -5.27 -12.75
N LEU A 95 22.27 -6.59 -12.57
CA LEU A 95 23.28 -7.56 -13.00
C LEU A 95 23.54 -7.50 -14.50
N ALA A 96 22.47 -7.36 -15.31
CA ALA A 96 22.60 -7.18 -16.75
C ALA A 96 23.32 -5.87 -17.11
N ALA A 97 22.96 -4.76 -16.46
CA ALA A 97 23.61 -3.47 -16.68
C ALA A 97 25.10 -3.51 -16.32
N LEU A 98 25.46 -4.10 -15.18
CA LEU A 98 26.85 -4.28 -14.77
C LEU A 98 27.61 -5.22 -15.70
N GLY A 99 27.00 -6.34 -16.12
CA GLY A 99 27.59 -7.27 -17.07
C GLY A 99 27.81 -6.67 -18.46
N SER A 100 26.94 -5.73 -18.87
CA SER A 100 27.11 -4.96 -20.11
C SER A 100 28.19 -3.87 -20.01
N ALA A 101 28.44 -3.35 -18.81
CA ALA A 101 29.44 -2.32 -18.56
C ALA A 101 30.88 -2.87 -18.40
N VAL A 102 31.03 -4.19 -18.26
CA VAL A 102 32.32 -4.89 -18.09
C VAL A 102 32.86 -5.47 -19.40
N ARG A 103 32.12 -5.38 -20.52
CA ARG A 103 32.65 -5.64 -21.87
C ARG A 103 33.07 -4.35 -22.54
#